data_AF-A0A947R4U1-F1
#
_entry.id   AF-A0A947R4U1-F1
#
_cell.length_a   1.000
_cell.length_b   1.000
_cell.length_c   1.000
_cell.angle_alpha   90.00
_cell.angle_beta   90.00
_cell.angle_gamma   90.00
#
_symmetry.space_group_name_H-M   'P 1'
#
loop_
_entity.id
_entity.type
_entity.pdbx_description
1 polymer ?
#
loop_
_entity_poly.entity_id
_entity_poly.type
_entity_poly.pdbx_seq_one_letter_code
_entity_poly.pdbx_strand_id
1 'polypeptide(L)'
;MNDKRGKNGCPPESKQEETINDGCEVDRVIVNHVRMVTSLIEGRNVGLDEIHRMLDNILRQHSIDTAGKSFYGDCGSQKIPP
;
A
#
# COMPACT_ATOMS: atom_id res chain seq x y z
N MET A 1 22.88 45.76 -13.98
CA MET A 1 22.12 45.36 -15.19
C MET A 1 22.89 44.24 -15.88
N ASN A 2 22.50 42.97 -15.95
CA ASN A 2 21.24 42.29 -15.65
C ASN A 2 21.53 40.81 -15.31
N ASP A 3 20.84 40.28 -14.30
CA ASP A 3 20.68 38.86 -13.99
C ASP A 3 20.14 38.04 -15.17
N LYS A 4 20.64 36.81 -15.34
CA LYS A 4 19.93 35.75 -16.07
C LYS A 4 19.95 34.44 -15.30
N ARG A 5 19.00 34.35 -14.37
CA ARG A 5 18.41 33.12 -13.85
C ARG A 5 17.49 32.52 -14.93
N GLY A 6 17.63 31.22 -15.21
CA GLY A 6 16.69 30.44 -16.03
C GLY A 6 16.92 28.95 -15.81
N LYS A 7 16.30 28.35 -14.78
CA LYS A 7 15.07 27.55 -14.86
C LYS A 7 15.18 26.32 -15.78
N ASN A 8 15.36 25.18 -15.11
CA ASN A 8 14.53 23.98 -15.18
C ASN A 8 14.23 23.39 -16.57
N GLY A 9 14.81 22.22 -16.83
CA GLY A 9 14.35 21.32 -17.87
C GLY A 9 14.80 19.90 -17.55
N CYS A 10 14.33 19.35 -16.42
CA CYS A 10 14.31 17.90 -16.27
C CYS A 10 13.39 17.37 -17.38
N PRO A 11 13.83 16.45 -18.25
CA PRO A 11 12.92 15.82 -19.21
C PRO A 11 11.80 15.14 -18.40
N PRO A 12 10.53 15.21 -18.84
CA PRO A 12 9.48 14.49 -18.14
C PRO A 12 9.81 13.00 -18.20
N GLU A 13 10.03 12.38 -17.03
CA GLU A 13 9.84 10.95 -16.90
C GLU A 13 8.43 10.67 -17.39
N SER A 14 8.35 10.10 -18.59
CA SER A 14 7.14 9.43 -19.04
C SER A 14 6.91 8.31 -18.03
N LYS A 15 6.14 8.60 -16.99
CA LYS A 15 5.48 7.59 -16.18
C LYS A 15 4.59 6.85 -17.17
N GLN A 16 5.10 5.77 -17.72
CA GLN A 16 4.26 4.71 -18.20
C GLN A 16 3.41 4.34 -16.98
N GLU A 17 2.15 4.78 -16.97
CA GLU A 17 1.12 4.05 -16.26
C GLU A 17 1.10 2.66 -16.92
N GLU A 18 1.97 1.79 -16.43
CA GLU A 18 1.71 0.36 -16.51
C GLU A 18 0.38 0.17 -15.79
N THR A 19 -0.66 0.04 -16.59
CA THR A 19 -1.87 -0.62 -16.17
C THR A 19 -1.44 -2.04 -15.84
N ILE A 20 -1.05 -2.27 -14.58
CA ILE A 20 -0.84 -3.59 -14.04
C ILE A 20 -2.22 -4.24 -14.10
N ASN A 21 -2.51 -4.90 -15.21
CA ASN A 21 -3.57 -5.90 -15.25
C ASN A 21 -3.03 -7.10 -14.48
N ASP A 22 -3.04 -6.97 -13.15
CA ASP A 22 -2.75 -8.05 -12.21
C ASP A 22 -3.97 -8.98 -12.17
N GLY A 23 -4.33 -9.52 -13.33
CA GLY A 23 -5.41 -10.47 -13.52
C GLY A 23 -5.04 -11.82 -12.90
N CYS A 24 -4.71 -11.84 -11.61
CA CYS A 24 -4.67 -13.06 -10.83
C CYS A 24 -6.12 -13.51 -10.67
N GLU A 25 -6.52 -14.52 -11.43
CA GLU A 25 -7.86 -15.09 -11.34
C GLU A 25 -8.04 -15.66 -9.93
N VAL A 26 -8.76 -14.92 -9.08
CA VAL A 26 -9.07 -15.38 -7.72
C VAL A 26 -10.12 -16.48 -7.81
N ASP A 27 -9.79 -17.64 -7.27
CA ASP A 27 -10.70 -18.79 -7.24
C ASP A 27 -12.04 -18.41 -6.60
N ARG A 28 -13.12 -18.62 -7.36
CA ARG A 28 -14.49 -18.35 -6.93
C ARG A 28 -14.87 -19.09 -5.66
N VAL A 29 -14.29 -20.26 -5.41
CA VAL A 29 -14.50 -21.03 -4.18
C VAL A 29 -13.99 -20.25 -2.97
N ILE A 30 -12.81 -19.64 -3.08
CA ILE A 30 -12.20 -18.83 -2.02
C ILE A 30 -13.07 -17.60 -1.76
N VAL A 31 -13.48 -16.89 -2.81
CA VAL A 31 -14.33 -15.70 -2.68
C VAL A 31 -15.66 -16.03 -2.00
N ASN A 32 -16.29 -17.15 -2.38
CA ASN A 32 -17.53 -17.60 -1.77
C ASN A 32 -17.35 -18.00 -0.30
N HIS A 33 -16.24 -18.66 0.04
CA HIS A 33 -15.93 -19.03 1.42
C HIS A 33 -15.75 -17.79 2.30
N VAL A 34 -14.94 -16.83 1.85
CA VAL A 34 -14.73 -15.56 2.56
C VAL A 34 -16.08 -14.85 2.75
N ARG A 35 -16.90 -14.76 1.70
CA ARG A 35 -18.23 -14.13 1.78
C ARG A 35 -19.15 -14.80 2.78
N MET A 36 -19.18 -16.12 2.79
CA MET A 36 -20.00 -16.89 3.73
C MET A 36 -19.57 -16.60 5.18
N VAL A 37 -18.27 -16.72 5.46
CA VAL A 37 -17.73 -16.54 6.81
C VAL A 37 -17.93 -15.10 7.30
N THR A 38 -17.65 -14.10 6.46
CA THR A 38 -17.86 -12.70 6.83
C THR A 38 -19.34 -12.40 7.07
N SER A 39 -20.25 -12.91 6.22
CA SER A 39 -21.69 -12.71 6.41
C SER A 39 -22.20 -13.36 7.71
N LEU A 40 -21.64 -14.52 8.08
CA LEU A 40 -21.96 -15.20 9.32
C LEU A 40 -21.51 -14.39 10.55
N ILE A 41 -20.29 -13.87 10.53
CA ILE A 41 -19.72 -13.08 11.63
C ILE A 41 -20.48 -11.76 11.80
N GLU A 42 -20.79 -11.08 10.70
CA GLU A 42 -21.46 -9.78 10.70
C GLU A 42 -22.98 -9.87 10.94
N GLY A 43 -23.55 -11.08 10.87
CA GLY A 43 -24.99 -11.31 10.99
C GLY A 43 -25.84 -10.70 9.87
N ARG A 44 -25.22 -10.33 8.74
CA ARG A 44 -25.86 -9.70 7.57
C ARG A 44 -25.25 -10.21 6.27
N ASN A 45 -25.99 -10.14 5.16
CA ASN A 45 -25.44 -10.51 3.86
C ASN A 45 -24.42 -9.44 3.41
N VAL A 46 -23.18 -9.85 3.22
CA VAL A 46 -22.09 -8.98 2.74
C VAL A 46 -21.95 -9.15 1.23
N GLY A 47 -21.91 -8.03 0.51
CA GLY A 47 -21.70 -8.01 -0.94
C GLY A 47 -20.25 -8.26 -1.33
N LEU A 48 -20.02 -8.65 -2.58
CA LEU A 48 -18.67 -8.91 -3.10
C LEU A 48 -17.80 -7.64 -3.12
N ASP A 49 -18.38 -6.51 -3.52
CA ASP A 49 -17.70 -5.20 -3.52
C ASP A 49 -17.24 -4.78 -2.11
N GLU A 50 -18.04 -5.13 -1.09
CA GLU A 50 -17.70 -4.83 0.29
C GLU A 50 -16.51 -5.66 0.77
N ILE A 51 -16.44 -6.94 0.38
CA ILE A 51 -15.30 -7.82 0.67
C ILE A 51 -14.04 -7.29 -0.01
N HIS A 52 -14.13 -6.89 -1.28
CA HIS A 52 -12.99 -6.30 -1.99
C HIS A 52 -12.49 -5.06 -1.25
N ARG A 53 -13.40 -4.16 -0.84
CA ARG A 53 -13.05 -2.98 -0.04
C ARG A 53 -12.41 -3.32 1.31
N MET A 54 -12.86 -4.38 1.97
CA MET A 54 -12.27 -4.85 3.23
C MET A 54 -10.85 -5.37 3.01
N LEU A 55 -10.63 -6.19 1.99
CA LEU A 55 -9.32 -6.72 1.62
C LEU A 55 -8.36 -5.59 1.24
N ASP A 56 -8.78 -4.63 0.42
CA ASP A 56 -7.95 -3.47 0.06
C ASP A 56 -7.53 -2.65 1.27
N ASN A 57 -8.44 -2.45 2.23
CA ASN A 57 -8.12 -1.74 3.46
C ASN A 57 -7.09 -2.51 4.31
N ILE A 58 -7.23 -3.83 4.42
CA ILE A 58 -6.29 -4.69 5.16
C ILE A 58 -4.91 -4.67 4.47
N LEU A 59 -4.86 -4.84 3.15
CA LEU A 59 -3.61 -4.79 2.39
C LEU A 59 -2.92 -3.43 2.53
N ARG A 60 -3.69 -2.34 2.45
CA ARG A 60 -3.16 -0.99 2.68
C ARG A 60 -2.62 -0.81 4.09
N GLN A 61 -3.32 -1.33 5.11
CA GLN A 61 -2.84 -1.31 6.49
C GLN A 61 -1.54 -2.09 6.65
N HIS A 62 -1.42 -3.28 6.04
CA HIS A 62 -0.19 -4.07 6.11
C HIS A 62 0.97 -3.44 5.36
N SER A 63 0.74 -2.79 4.22
CA SER A 63 1.76 -2.03 3.51
C SER A 63 2.30 -0.86 4.35
N ILE A 64 1.43 -0.21 5.12
CA ILE A 64 1.82 0.86 6.05
C ILE A 64 2.56 0.28 7.27
N ASP A 65 2.09 -0.84 7.84
CA ASP A 65 2.74 -1.49 8.99
C ASP A 65 4.16 -1.99 8.67
N THR A 66 4.37 -2.49 7.43
CA THR A 66 5.71 -2.86 6.96
C THR A 66 6.58 -1.65 6.68
N ALA A 67 6.04 -0.54 6.19
CA ALA A 67 6.79 0.71 5.99
C ALA A 67 7.20 1.38 7.31
N GLY A 68 6.41 1.21 8.38
CA GLY A 68 6.68 1.77 9.72
C GLY A 68 7.76 1.05 10.52
N LYS A 69 8.01 -0.24 10.24
CA LYS A 69 9.12 -1.02 10.83
C LYS A 69 10.44 -0.72 10.12
N SER A 70 10.84 0.55 10.11
CA SER A 70 12.27 0.83 9.95
C SER A 70 12.97 0.39 11.22
N PHE A 71 13.69 -0.73 11.16
CA PHE A 71 14.83 -0.99 12.03
C PHE A 71 15.86 0.13 11.76
N TYR A 72 15.58 1.35 12.22
CA TYR A 72 16.64 2.34 12.37
C TYR A 72 17.49 1.83 13.53
N GLY A 73 18.63 1.26 13.15
CA GLY A 73 19.55 0.57 14.02
C GLY A 73 19.83 1.36 15.28
N ASP A 74 19.80 0.62 16.39
CA ASP A 74 20.49 0.97 17.62
C ASP A 74 21.98 1.13 17.29
N CYS A 75 22.38 2.34 16.90
CA CYS A 75 23.74 2.82 16.99
C CYS A 75 23.77 3.81 18.15
N GLY A 76 23.51 3.32 19.36
CA GLY A 76 23.93 3.97 20.61
C GLY A 76 25.44 4.12 20.63
N SER A 77 25.96 5.12 19.92
CA SER A 77 27.36 5.54 20.00
C SER A 77 27.60 6.04 21.42
N GLN A 78 28.29 5.23 22.22
CA GLN A 78 28.86 5.59 23.51
C GLN A 78 29.47 6.98 23.45
N LYS A 79 28.91 7.94 24.18
CA LYS A 79 29.63 9.16 24.55
C LYS A 79 30.11 8.98 25.97
N ILE A 80 31.43 8.87 26.11
CA ILE A 80 32.16 8.87 27.38
C ILE A 80 31.89 10.23 28.06
N PRO A 81 31.43 10.26 29.32
CA PRO A 81 31.22 11.52 30.04
C PRO A 81 32.55 12.12 30.53
N PRO A 82 32.68 13.46 30.61
CA PRO A 82 33.79 14.14 31.27
C PRO A 82 33.73 14.08 32.79
#